data_AF-A0A957YCN0-F1
#
_entry.id   AF-A0A957YCN0-F1
#
_cell.length_a   1.000
_cell.length_b   1.000
_cell.length_c   1.000
_cell.angle_alpha   90.00
_cell.angle_beta   90.00
_cell.angle_gamma   90.00
#
_symmetry.space_group_name_H-M   'P 1'
#
loop_
_entity.id
_entity.type
_entity.pdbx_description
1 polymer ?
#
loop_
_entity_poly.entity_id
_entity_poly.type
_entity_poly.pdbx_seq_one_letter_code
_entity_poly.pdbx_strand_id
1 'polypeptide(L)'
;MLQKTHNRIIFGALIGAFGGSSFVISVYPILIGLLFAELSGNALLFTFIYTVPAAILWAIGGAVTGWLGKMREGAIVMGLCGLIIGIIISTQLIGETGNGSAIIAGGAVIGLLYGIPAGLLMAGAFRRAAE
;
A
#
# COMPACT_ATOMS: atom_id res chain seq x y z
N MET A 1 -30.19 -1.48 0.59
CA MET A 1 -28.92 -1.96 1.22
C MET A 1 -27.90 -2.45 0.19
N LEU A 2 -28.25 -3.37 -0.72
CA LEU A 2 -27.31 -3.93 -1.71
C LEU A 2 -26.59 -2.88 -2.59
N GLN A 3 -27.29 -1.85 -3.06
CA GLN A 3 -26.67 -0.80 -3.91
C GLN A 3 -25.61 0.03 -3.17
N LYS A 4 -25.81 0.32 -1.88
CA LYS A 4 -24.80 1.01 -1.05
C LYS A 4 -23.53 0.16 -0.92
N THR A 5 -23.67 -1.16 -0.79
CA THR A 5 -22.53 -2.08 -0.70
C THR A 5 -21.75 -2.17 -2.02
N HIS A 6 -22.43 -2.24 -3.17
CA HIS A 6 -21.77 -2.27 -4.49
C HIS A 6 -20.94 -0.99 -4.73
N ASN A 7 -21.51 0.18 -4.42
CA ASN A 7 -20.81 1.45 -4.58
C ASN A 7 -19.56 1.53 -3.69
N ARG A 8 -19.62 1.02 -2.46
CA ARG A 8 -18.48 0.97 -1.54
C ARG A 8 -17.36 0.05 -2.04
N ILE A 9 -17.71 -1.09 -2.63
CA ILE A 9 -16.73 -2.03 -3.20
C ILE A 9 -16.02 -1.38 -4.39
N ILE A 10 -16.77 -0.79 -5.32
CA ILE A 10 -16.21 -0.14 -6.52
C ILE A 10 -15.33 1.04 -6.11
N PHE A 11 -15.83 1.91 -5.24
CA PHE A 11 -15.07 3.06 -4.77
C PHE A 11 -13.83 2.64 -3.98
N GLY A 12 -13.95 1.60 -3.15
CA GLY A 12 -12.83 0.98 -2.44
C GLY A 12 -11.76 0.49 -3.40
N ALA A 13 -12.16 -0.20 -4.47
CA ALA A 13 -11.23 -0.67 -5.50
C ALA A 13 -10.48 0.49 -6.17
N LEU A 14 -11.19 1.57 -6.54
CA LEU A 14 -10.58 2.74 -7.17
C LEU A 14 -9.59 3.44 -6.23
N ILE A 15 -10.00 3.77 -5.00
CA ILE A 15 -9.12 4.42 -4.02
C ILE A 15 -7.94 3.52 -3.65
N GLY A 16 -8.18 2.21 -3.52
CA GLY A 16 -7.12 1.21 -3.34
C GLY A 16 -6.10 1.28 -4.47
N ALA A 17 -6.53 1.20 -5.72
CA ALA A 17 -5.65 1.29 -6.89
C ALA A 17 -4.79 2.56 -6.86
N PHE A 18 -5.41 3.72 -6.63
CA PHE A 18 -4.69 4.99 -6.51
C PHE A 18 -3.70 5.01 -5.34
N GLY A 19 -4.07 4.46 -4.18
CA GLY A 19 -3.17 4.32 -3.04
C GLY A 19 -1.97 3.44 -3.35
N GLY A 20 -2.19 2.31 -4.04
CA GLY A 20 -1.12 1.40 -4.45
C GLY A 20 -0.15 2.07 -5.43
N SER A 21 -0.66 2.76 -6.45
CA SER A 21 0.18 3.53 -7.38
C SER A 21 0.94 4.67 -6.67
N SER A 22 0.26 5.42 -5.79
CA SER A 22 0.88 6.50 -5.01
C SER A 22 1.98 5.99 -4.08
N PHE A 23 1.80 4.79 -3.51
CA PHE A 23 2.81 4.16 -2.67
C PHE A 23 4.10 3.93 -3.46
N VAL A 24 3.98 3.33 -4.64
CA VAL A 24 5.12 2.91 -5.47
C VAL A 24 5.84 4.09 -6.11
N ILE A 25 5.09 5.08 -6.62
CA ILE A 25 5.64 6.20 -7.38
C ILE A 25 6.23 7.28 -6.45
N SER A 26 5.62 7.51 -5.29
CA SER A 26 5.95 8.67 -4.46
C SER A 26 6.46 8.26 -3.08
N VAL A 27 5.65 7.52 -2.33
CA VAL A 27 5.90 7.33 -0.89
C VAL A 27 7.11 6.46 -0.64
N TYR A 28 7.17 5.30 -1.29
CA TYR A 28 8.22 4.32 -1.07
C TYR A 28 9.60 4.86 -1.49
N PRO A 29 9.80 5.42 -2.71
CA PRO A 29 11.10 5.94 -3.12
C PRO A 29 11.63 7.04 -2.18
N ILE A 30 10.75 7.94 -1.73
CA ILE A 30 11.11 9.01 -0.79
C ILE A 30 11.56 8.40 0.54
N LEU A 31 10.73 7.55 1.14
CA LEU A 31 11.00 7.02 2.48
C LEU A 31 12.21 6.08 2.50
N ILE A 32 12.35 5.21 1.50
CA ILE A 32 13.51 4.32 1.43
C ILE A 32 14.80 5.10 1.16
N GLY A 33 14.76 6.16 0.34
CA GLY A 33 15.90 7.03 0.10
C GLY A 33 16.31 7.86 1.33
N LEU A 34 15.35 8.21 2.20
CA LEU A 34 15.65 8.85 3.49
C LEU A 34 16.30 7.89 4.50
N LEU A 35 15.89 6.61 4.50
CA LEU A 35 16.46 5.59 5.39
C LEU A 35 17.82 5.06 4.89
N PHE A 36 18.00 5.03 3.57
CA PHE A 36 19.18 4.48 2.90
C PHE A 36 19.61 5.44 1.79
N ALA A 37 20.51 6.36 2.12
CA ALA A 37 20.97 7.41 1.21
C ALA A 37 21.51 6.87 -0.14
N GLU A 38 22.13 5.69 -0.10
CA GLU A 38 22.66 4.95 -1.26
C GLU A 38 21.56 4.61 -2.30
N LEU A 39 20.31 4.45 -1.86
CA LEU A 39 19.18 4.09 -2.72
C LEU A 39 18.46 5.30 -3.31
N SER A 40 18.77 6.52 -2.87
CA SER A 40 18.03 7.74 -3.21
C SER A 40 17.98 8.05 -4.71
N GLY A 41 19.01 7.69 -5.47
CA GLY A 41 19.06 7.89 -6.92
C GLY A 41 18.31 6.84 -7.74
N ASN A 42 18.24 5.60 -7.24
CA ASN A 42 17.79 4.44 -8.03
C ASN A 42 16.42 3.91 -7.61
N ALA A 43 15.95 4.21 -6.39
CA ALA A 43 14.73 3.63 -5.84
C ALA A 43 13.51 3.81 -6.77
N LEU A 44 13.31 5.01 -7.34
CA LEU A 44 12.19 5.28 -8.24
C LEU A 44 12.23 4.41 -9.52
N LEU A 45 13.43 4.18 -10.05
CA LEU A 45 13.64 3.42 -11.30
C LEU A 45 13.27 1.95 -11.10
N PHE A 46 13.63 1.39 -9.94
CA PHE A 46 13.30 0.02 -9.56
C PHE A 46 11.86 -0.16 -9.07
N THR A 47 11.23 0.88 -8.51
CA THR A 47 9.85 0.77 -8.03
C THR A 47 8.83 0.86 -9.15
N PHE A 48 9.08 1.65 -10.21
CA PHE A 48 8.07 1.99 -11.21
C PHE A 48 7.38 0.78 -11.86
N ILE A 49 8.12 -0.30 -12.14
CA ILE A 49 7.60 -1.54 -12.72
C ILE A 49 6.53 -2.21 -11.84
N TYR A 50 6.53 -1.94 -10.54
CA TYR A 50 5.56 -2.47 -9.57
C TYR A 50 4.30 -1.62 -9.44
N THR A 51 4.19 -0.51 -10.18
CA THR A 51 3.02 0.39 -10.09
C THR A 51 1.72 -0.34 -10.42
N VAL A 52 1.71 -1.10 -11.52
CA VAL A 52 0.52 -1.85 -11.95
C VAL A 52 0.22 -3.02 -10.99
N PRO A 53 1.19 -3.90 -10.64
CA PRO A 53 0.96 -4.92 -9.62
C PRO A 53 0.45 -4.37 -8.28
N ALA A 54 1.02 -3.27 -7.79
CA ALA A 54 0.59 -2.64 -6.55
C ALA A 54 -0.81 -2.06 -6.66
N ALA A 55 -1.15 -1.41 -7.78
CA ALA A 55 -2.49 -0.91 -8.04
C ALA A 55 -3.53 -2.04 -8.01
N ILE A 56 -3.23 -3.19 -8.64
CA ILE A 56 -4.14 -4.35 -8.66
C ILE A 56 -4.31 -4.92 -7.25
N LEU A 57 -3.20 -5.18 -6.54
CA LEU A 57 -3.27 -5.73 -5.18
C LEU A 57 -4.04 -4.82 -4.24
N TRP A 58 -3.76 -3.51 -4.29
CA TRP A 58 -4.44 -2.54 -3.46
C TRP A 58 -5.89 -2.30 -3.88
N ALA A 59 -6.23 -2.43 -5.17
CA ALA A 59 -7.62 -2.41 -5.62
C ALA A 59 -8.42 -3.55 -5.00
N ILE A 60 -7.84 -4.76 -4.97
CA ILE A 60 -8.46 -5.91 -4.31
C ILE A 60 -8.59 -5.64 -2.80
N GLY A 61 -7.53 -5.15 -2.15
CA GLY A 61 -7.57 -4.79 -0.73
C GLY A 61 -8.61 -3.71 -0.40
N GLY A 62 -8.74 -2.70 -1.26
CA GLY A 62 -9.71 -1.63 -1.14
C GLY A 62 -11.15 -2.11 -1.36
N ALA A 63 -11.37 -3.00 -2.33
CA ALA A 63 -12.66 -3.66 -2.55
C ALA A 63 -13.09 -4.47 -1.32
N VAL A 64 -12.17 -5.26 -0.76
CA VAL A 64 -12.40 -6.05 0.47
C VAL A 64 -12.70 -5.12 1.65
N THR A 65 -11.93 -4.05 1.81
CA THR A 65 -12.17 -3.03 2.85
C THR A 65 -13.55 -2.37 2.70
N GLY A 66 -13.93 -2.05 1.46
CA GLY A 66 -15.24 -1.52 1.08
C GLY A 66 -16.38 -2.47 1.40
N TRP A 67 -16.18 -3.77 1.20
CA TRP A 67 -17.15 -4.81 1.55
C TRP A 67 -17.33 -4.95 3.07
N LEU A 68 -16.22 -5.06 3.81
CA LEU A 68 -16.25 -5.28 5.26
C LEU A 68 -16.78 -4.07 6.03
N GLY A 69 -16.36 -2.85 5.67
CA GLY A 69 -16.84 -1.61 6.30
C GLY A 69 -16.43 -1.39 7.74
N LYS A 70 -15.48 -2.17 8.25
CA LYS A 70 -15.01 -2.08 9.64
C LYS A 70 -13.57 -1.58 9.65
N MET A 71 -13.29 -0.63 10.54
CA MET A 71 -12.00 0.08 10.60
C MET A 71 -10.83 -0.87 10.86
N ARG A 72 -10.96 -1.79 11.82
CA ARG A 72 -9.89 -2.72 12.19
C ARG A 72 -9.52 -3.65 11.04
N GLU A 73 -10.53 -4.22 10.39
CA GLU A 73 -10.35 -5.12 9.27
C GLU A 73 -9.77 -4.40 8.05
N GLY A 74 -10.23 -3.18 7.75
CA GLY A 74 -9.64 -2.36 6.69
C GLY A 74 -8.16 -2.04 6.94
N ALA A 75 -7.81 -1.71 8.19
CA ALA A 75 -6.42 -1.47 8.58
C ALA A 75 -5.53 -2.70 8.37
N ILE A 76 -6.03 -3.89 8.73
CA ILE A 76 -5.31 -5.15 8.54
C ILE A 76 -5.14 -5.44 7.04
N VAL A 77 -6.21 -5.36 6.25
CA VAL A 77 -6.18 -5.68 4.80
C VAL A 77 -5.21 -4.76 4.06
N MET A 78 -5.32 -3.45 4.26
CA MET A 78 -4.46 -2.49 3.58
C MET A 78 -3.04 -2.52 4.13
N GLY A 79 -2.86 -2.78 5.43
CA GLY A 79 -1.55 -3.02 6.04
C GLY A 79 -0.84 -4.22 5.40
N LEU A 80 -1.53 -5.33 5.16
CA LEU A 80 -0.97 -6.50 4.47
C LEU A 80 -0.62 -6.17 3.01
N CYS A 81 -1.46 -5.41 2.30
CA CYS A 81 -1.14 -4.97 0.93
C CYS A 81 0.14 -4.12 0.89
N GLY A 82 0.28 -3.19 1.84
CA GLY A 82 1.48 -2.37 1.98
C GLY A 82 2.71 -3.20 2.36
N LEU A 83 2.59 -4.11 3.32
CA LEU A 83 3.65 -5.03 3.73
C LEU A 83 4.17 -5.87 2.56
N ILE A 84 3.26 -6.49 1.79
CA ILE A 84 3.60 -7.34 0.65
C ILE A 84 4.36 -6.54 -0.40
N ILE A 85 3.84 -5.38 -0.82
CA ILE A 85 4.51 -4.56 -1.84
C ILE A 85 5.84 -4.00 -1.32
N GLY A 86 5.88 -3.55 -0.06
CA GLY A 86 7.10 -3.03 0.56
C GLY A 86 8.23 -4.06 0.58
N ILE A 87 7.91 -5.31 0.92
CA ILE A 87 8.87 -6.43 0.87
C ILE A 87 9.29 -6.72 -0.58
N ILE A 88 8.34 -6.86 -1.51
CA ILE A 88 8.63 -7.18 -2.91
C ILE A 88 9.56 -6.14 -3.55
N ILE A 89 9.32 -4.86 -3.29
CA ILE A 89 10.17 -3.79 -3.83
C ILE A 89 11.55 -3.82 -3.14
N SER A 90 11.58 -4.00 -1.82
CA SER A 90 12.84 -4.08 -1.07
C SER A 90 13.75 -5.19 -1.57
N THR A 91 13.20 -6.34 -1.96
CA THR A 91 14.02 -7.46 -2.43
C THR A 91 14.76 -7.14 -3.72
N GLN A 92 14.24 -6.25 -4.55
CA GLN A 92 14.92 -5.79 -5.77
C GLN A 92 16.09 -4.85 -5.48
N LEU A 93 16.09 -4.22 -4.30
CA LEU A 93 17.12 -3.24 -3.90
C LEU A 93 18.25 -3.89 -3.08
N ILE A 94 18.17 -5.19 -2.77
CA ILE A 94 19.18 -5.89 -1.97
C ILE A 94 20.56 -5.81 -2.61
N GLY A 95 20.65 -5.90 -3.95
CA GLY A 95 21.91 -5.87 -4.69
C GLY A 95 22.62 -4.52 -4.67
N GLU A 96 21.95 -3.45 -4.25
CA GLU A 96 22.47 -2.09 -4.25
C GLU A 96 23.20 -1.74 -2.94
N THR A 97 23.09 -2.57 -1.88
CA THR A 97 23.72 -2.29 -0.58
C THR A 97 24.33 -3.55 0.06
N GLY A 98 25.21 -3.35 1.03
CA GLY A 98 25.78 -4.45 1.83
C GLY A 98 24.83 -5.06 2.88
N ASN A 99 23.61 -4.54 3.05
CA ASN A 99 22.70 -4.93 4.15
C ASN A 99 21.25 -5.14 3.69
N GLY A 100 21.04 -6.19 2.89
CA GLY A 100 19.73 -6.53 2.34
C GLY A 100 18.62 -6.79 3.38
N SER A 101 18.95 -7.34 4.55
CA SER A 101 17.95 -7.60 5.60
C SER A 101 17.38 -6.30 6.18
N ALA A 102 18.23 -5.27 6.35
CA ALA A 102 17.78 -3.96 6.79
C ALA A 102 16.84 -3.29 5.77
N ILE A 103 17.11 -3.44 4.47
CA ILE A 103 16.23 -2.91 3.41
C ILE A 103 14.86 -3.58 3.46
N ILE A 104 14.81 -4.92 3.52
CA ILE A 104 13.54 -5.66 3.58
C ILE A 104 12.73 -5.24 4.81
N ALA A 105 13.39 -5.14 5.97
CA ALA A 105 12.74 -4.67 7.19
C ALA A 105 12.23 -3.22 7.03
N GLY A 106 13.04 -2.34 6.45
CA GLY A 106 12.68 -0.95 6.17
C GLY A 106 11.46 -0.84 5.26
N GLY A 107 11.45 -1.56 4.14
CA GLY A 107 10.30 -1.53 3.21
C GLY A 107 9.06 -2.19 3.79
N ALA A 108 9.19 -3.24 4.60
CA ALA A 108 8.07 -3.82 5.35
C ALA A 108 7.44 -2.79 6.30
N VAL A 109 8.27 -2.05 7.06
CA VAL A 109 7.81 -0.99 7.97
C VAL A 109 7.16 0.15 7.19
N ILE A 110 7.79 0.64 6.11
CA ILE A 110 7.22 1.69 5.24
C ILE A 110 5.85 1.24 4.71
N GLY A 111 5.75 0.00 4.23
CA GLY A 111 4.52 -0.59 3.73
C GLY A 111 3.41 -0.63 4.78
N LEU A 112 3.72 -1.07 6.00
CA LEU A 112 2.76 -1.09 7.11
C LEU A 112 2.32 0.32 7.51
N LEU A 113 3.27 1.27 7.63
CA LEU A 113 3.01 2.65 8.02
C LEU A 113 2.16 3.40 6.99
N TYR A 114 2.23 3.03 5.71
CA TYR A 114 1.36 3.60 4.68
C TYR A 114 0.02 2.87 4.58
N GLY A 115 0.03 1.53 4.61
CA GLY A 115 -1.15 0.70 4.45
C GLY A 115 -2.15 0.77 5.61
N ILE A 116 -1.67 0.74 6.86
CA ILE A 116 -2.55 0.74 8.05
C ILE A 116 -3.40 2.02 8.12
N PRO A 117 -2.82 3.24 8.04
CA PRO A 117 -3.61 4.47 8.04
C PRO A 117 -4.54 4.58 6.84
N ALA A 118 -4.10 4.17 5.65
CA ALA A 118 -4.96 4.15 4.47
C ALA A 118 -6.21 3.28 4.67
N GLY A 119 -6.04 2.09 5.26
CA GLY A 119 -7.15 1.20 5.60
C GLY A 119 -8.09 1.77 6.66
N LEU A 120 -7.56 2.42 7.70
CA LEU A 120 -8.37 3.09 8.73
C LEU A 120 -9.21 4.21 8.14
N LEU A 121 -8.62 5.07 7.31
CA LEU A 121 -9.30 6.19 6.66
C LEU A 121 -10.39 5.71 5.70
N MET A 122 -10.05 4.74 4.85
CA MET A 122 -10.96 4.19 3.85
C MET A 122 -12.16 3.48 4.52
N ALA A 123 -11.90 2.58 5.48
CA ALA A 123 -12.96 1.88 6.20
C ALA A 123 -13.80 2.84 7.06
N GLY A 124 -13.20 3.88 7.62
CA GLY A 124 -13.91 4.91 8.37
C GLY A 124 -14.88 5.70 7.51
N ALA A 125 -14.48 6.07 6.29
CA ALA A 125 -15.35 6.73 5.32
C ALA A 125 -16.53 5.82 4.93
N PHE A 126 -16.27 4.52 4.71
CA PHE A 126 -17.32 3.57 4.34
C PHE A 126 -18.30 3.25 5.46
N ARG A 127 -17.84 3.22 6.71
CA ARG A 127 -18.73 3.07 7.86
C ARG A 127 -19.71 4.23 7.95
N ARG A 128 -19.23 5.47 7.87
CA ARG A 128 -20.08 6.67 7.90
C ARG A 128 -21.08 6.72 6.74
N ALA A 129 -20.72 6.20 5.57
CA ALA A 129 -21.62 6.15 4.42
C ALA A 129 -22.70 5.04 4.51
N ALA A 130 -22.53 4.11 5.45
CA ALA A 130 -23.46 2.99 5.67
C ALA A 130 -24.53 3.31 6.72
N GLU A 131 -24.16 4.11 7.73
CA GLU A 131 -25.07 4.78 8.68
C GLU A 131 -26.02 5.74 7.94
#